data_AF-A0A1Y5F5B1-F1
#
_entry.id   AF-A0A1Y5F5B1-F1
#
_cell.length_a   1.000
_cell.length_b   1.000
_cell.length_c   1.000
_cell.angle_alpha   90.00
_cell.angle_beta   90.00
_cell.angle_gamma   90.00
#
_symmetry.space_group_name_H-M   'P 1'
#
loop_
_entity.id
_entity.type
_entity.pdbx_description
1 polymer ?
#
loop_
_entity_poly.entity_id
_entity_poly.type
_entity_poly.pdbx_seq_one_letter_code
_entity_poly.pdbx_strand_id
1 'polypeptide(L)'
;MSFPKKTEIDKMLKKLEKKKGTIALSPDASPLEKFRFGLCQKFLRYKLENNLSQKDLSKILEIDESKMSKILHHRIKEFSTDRLINLYVKIDPNVEINVA
;
A
#
# COMPACT_ATOMS: atom_id res chain seq x y z
N MET A 1 5.39 -13.65 -28.91
CA MET A 1 5.92 -14.04 -27.57
C MET A 1 5.58 -15.51 -27.35
N SER A 2 6.57 -16.37 -27.08
CA SER A 2 6.30 -17.79 -26.77
C SER A 2 5.85 -17.92 -25.32
N PHE A 3 4.93 -18.85 -25.05
CA PHE A 3 4.53 -19.18 -23.68
C PHE A 3 5.75 -19.75 -22.91
N PRO A 4 6.01 -19.31 -21.67
CA PRO A 4 7.15 -19.77 -20.88
C PRO A 4 7.04 -21.25 -20.51
N LYS A 5 8.19 -21.87 -20.20
CA LYS A 5 8.25 -23.30 -19.86
C LYS A 5 7.63 -23.56 -18.48
N LYS A 6 7.02 -24.72 -18.28
CA LYS A 6 6.41 -25.13 -16.99
C LYS A 6 7.35 -24.96 -15.79
N THR A 7 8.64 -25.28 -15.98
CA THR A 7 9.68 -25.14 -14.95
C THR A 7 9.97 -23.69 -14.57
N GLU A 8 9.84 -22.74 -15.49
CA GLU A 8 9.97 -21.31 -15.19
C GLU A 8 8.75 -20.81 -14.42
N ILE A 9 7.56 -21.27 -14.79
CA ILE A 9 6.31 -20.96 -14.09
C ILE A 9 6.38 -21.45 -12.65
N ASP A 10 6.77 -22.70 -12.40
CA ASP A 10 6.91 -23.25 -11.06
C ASP A 10 7.92 -22.49 -10.20
N LYS A 11 9.04 -22.05 -10.79
CA LYS A 11 10.03 -21.21 -10.10
C LYS A 11 9.45 -19.85 -9.72
N MET A 12 8.64 -19.25 -10.59
CA MET A 12 7.99 -17.96 -10.32
C MET A 12 6.90 -18.09 -9.27
N LEU A 13 6.06 -19.14 -9.33
CA LEU A 13 5.03 -19.42 -8.33
C LEU A 13 5.64 -19.59 -6.94
N LYS A 14 6.71 -20.40 -6.79
CA LYS A 14 7.44 -20.55 -5.52
C LYS A 14 8.04 -19.25 -4.99
N LYS A 15 8.43 -18.33 -5.87
CA LYS A 15 8.90 -16.99 -5.47
C LYS A 15 7.74 -16.11 -5.01
N LEU A 16 6.57 -16.22 -5.63
CA LEU A 16 5.38 -15.44 -5.29
C LEU A 16 4.74 -15.90 -3.98
N GLU A 17 4.68 -17.20 -3.71
CA GLU A 17 4.16 -17.76 -2.44
C GLU A 17 4.85 -17.17 -1.20
N LYS A 18 6.15 -16.88 -1.30
CA LYS A 18 6.95 -16.32 -0.20
C LYS A 18 6.79 -14.81 -0.04
N LYS A 19 6.22 -14.12 -1.02
CA LYS A 19 6.07 -12.66 -0.98
C LYS A 19 4.72 -12.28 -0.38
N LYS A 20 4.74 -11.31 0.53
CA LYS A 20 3.51 -10.68 1.01
C LYS A 20 2.97 -9.77 -0.09
N GLY A 21 1.89 -10.21 -0.73
CA GLY A 21 1.14 -9.41 -1.68
C GLY A 21 0.32 -8.30 -1.01
N THR A 22 -0.17 -7.40 -1.86
CA THR A 22 -1.18 -6.41 -1.50
C THR A 22 -2.53 -7.10 -1.29
N ILE A 23 -3.25 -6.75 -0.23
CA ILE A 23 -4.63 -7.22 -0.04
C ILE A 23 -5.56 -6.39 -0.93
N ALA A 24 -6.35 -7.06 -1.76
CA ALA A 24 -7.43 -6.41 -2.52
C ALA A 24 -8.65 -6.13 -1.62
N LEU A 25 -9.40 -5.09 -1.95
CA LEU A 25 -10.71 -4.83 -1.34
C LEU A 25 -11.68 -5.99 -1.63
N SER A 26 -12.54 -6.29 -0.66
CA SER A 26 -13.71 -7.14 -0.89
C SER A 26 -14.69 -6.45 -1.84
N PRO A 27 -15.45 -7.20 -2.67
CA PRO A 27 -16.53 -6.62 -3.48
C PRO A 27 -17.55 -5.83 -2.65
N ASP A 28 -17.85 -6.32 -1.44
CA ASP A 28 -18.82 -5.73 -0.51
C ASP A 28 -18.16 -4.78 0.51
N ALA A 29 -16.97 -4.25 0.21
CA ALA A 29 -16.25 -3.38 1.14
C ALA A 29 -17.07 -2.13 1.49
N SER A 30 -17.09 -1.81 2.79
CA SER A 30 -17.76 -0.62 3.31
C SER A 30 -17.16 0.67 2.74
N PRO A 31 -17.91 1.80 2.72
CA PRO A 31 -17.37 3.09 2.29
C PRO A 31 -16.09 3.48 3.05
N LEU A 32 -16.04 3.18 4.35
CA LEU A 32 -14.88 3.44 5.20
C LEU A 32 -13.65 2.60 4.80
N GLU A 33 -13.84 1.33 4.44
CA GLU A 33 -12.76 0.47 3.94
C GLU A 33 -12.25 0.94 2.59
N LYS A 34 -13.15 1.31 1.67
CA LYS A 34 -12.80 1.91 0.37
C LYS A 34 -11.99 3.19 0.56
N PHE A 35 -12.39 4.04 1.50
CA PHE A 35 -11.70 5.27 1.84
C PHE A 35 -10.27 5.01 2.38
N ARG A 36 -10.11 4.10 3.36
CA ARG A 36 -8.78 3.72 3.87
C ARG A 36 -7.89 3.13 2.79
N PHE A 37 -8.47 2.30 1.92
CA PHE A 37 -7.73 1.75 0.78
C PHE A 37 -7.27 2.86 -0.18
N GLY A 38 -8.13 3.84 -0.47
CA GLY A 38 -7.77 5.03 -1.23
C GLY A 38 -6.61 5.81 -0.61
N LEU A 39 -6.59 5.98 0.72
CA LEU A 39 -5.45 6.57 1.42
C LEU A 39 -4.17 5.75 1.22
N CYS A 40 -4.21 4.42 1.41
CA CYS A 40 -3.07 3.54 1.15
C CYS A 40 -2.53 3.67 -0.29
N GLN A 41 -3.42 3.79 -1.29
CA GLN A 41 -3.03 4.02 -2.69
C GLN A 41 -2.34 5.37 -2.86
N LYS A 42 -2.79 6.42 -2.16
CA LYS A 42 -2.12 7.74 -2.20
C LYS A 42 -0.68 7.67 -1.67
N PHE A 43 -0.41 6.91 -0.60
CA PHE A 43 0.96 6.69 -0.13
C PHE A 43 1.82 5.96 -1.17
N LEU A 44 1.25 4.93 -1.82
CA LEU A 44 1.95 4.18 -2.86
C LEU A 44 2.27 5.07 -4.06
N ARG A 45 1.30 5.89 -4.49
CA ARG A 45 1.48 6.88 -5.57
C ARG A 45 2.60 7.85 -5.24
N TYR A 46 2.58 8.47 -4.06
CA TYR A 46 3.62 9.40 -3.64
C TYR A 46 5.01 8.75 -3.65
N LYS A 47 5.12 7.51 -3.14
CA LYS A 47 6.37 6.74 -3.18
C LYS A 47 6.90 6.59 -4.61
N LEU A 48 6.03 6.24 -5.56
CA LEU A 48 6.39 6.01 -6.96
C LEU A 48 6.78 7.31 -7.66
N GLU A 49 5.98 8.38 -7.50
CA GLU A 49 6.25 9.68 -8.12
C GLU A 49 7.57 10.30 -7.64
N ASN A 50 7.96 10.04 -6.38
CA ASN A 50 9.20 10.54 -5.80
C ASN A 50 10.35 9.54 -5.81
N ASN A 51 10.19 8.37 -6.46
CA ASN A 51 11.20 7.29 -6.51
C ASN A 51 11.76 6.88 -5.13
N LEU A 52 10.92 6.91 -4.08
CA LEU A 52 11.33 6.63 -2.72
C LEU A 52 11.37 5.13 -2.43
N SER A 53 12.34 4.69 -1.61
CA SER A 53 12.26 3.35 -1.03
C SER A 53 11.22 3.31 0.10
N GLN A 54 10.81 2.11 0.52
CA GLN A 54 9.93 1.95 1.69
C GLN A 54 10.56 2.55 2.96
N LYS A 55 11.89 2.40 3.09
CA LYS A 55 12.66 2.91 4.23
C LYS A 55 12.75 4.43 4.25
N ASP A 56 12.83 5.06 3.08
CA ASP A 56 12.85 6.52 2.99
C ASP A 56 11.50 7.10 3.38
N LEU A 57 10.41 6.51 2.86
CA LEU A 57 9.07 6.93 3.22
C LEU A 57 8.76 6.73 4.71
N SER A 58 9.24 5.62 5.31
CA SER A 58 9.06 5.39 6.74
C SER A 58 9.80 6.41 7.60
N LYS A 59 10.99 6.86 7.16
CA LYS A 59 11.74 7.93 7.81
C LYS A 59 11.03 9.28 7.71
N ILE A 60 10.54 9.64 6.52
CA ILE A 60 9.79 10.89 6.30
C ILE A 60 8.56 10.96 7.20
N LEU A 61 7.86 9.83 7.35
CA LEU A 61 6.66 9.73 8.18
C LEU A 61 6.95 9.47 9.66
N GLU A 62 8.21 9.23 10.03
CA GLU A 62 8.65 8.89 11.39
C GLU A 62 7.91 7.66 11.96
N ILE A 63 7.74 6.63 11.14
CA ILE A 63 7.14 5.36 11.54
C ILE A 63 8.08 4.18 11.29
N ASP A 64 7.83 3.07 11.99
CA ASP A 64 8.55 1.83 11.74
C ASP A 64 8.37 1.35 10.29
N GLU A 65 9.44 0.82 9.71
CA GLU A 65 9.42 0.25 8.36
C GLU A 65 8.38 -0.88 8.21
N SER A 66 8.12 -1.62 9.29
CA SER A 66 7.08 -2.66 9.34
C SER A 66 5.66 -2.08 9.20
N LYS A 67 5.39 -0.92 9.81
CA LYS A 67 4.11 -0.21 9.67
C LYS A 67 3.98 0.36 8.26
N MET A 68 5.05 0.94 7.72
CA MET A 68 5.06 1.43 6.35
C MET A 68 4.78 0.31 5.34
N SER A 69 5.40 -0.85 5.51
CA SER A 69 5.14 -2.03 4.69
C SER A 69 3.65 -2.41 4.68
N LYS A 70 3.02 -2.43 5.86
CA LYS A 70 1.58 -2.75 5.98
C LYS A 70 0.69 -1.73 5.28
N ILE A 71 1.02 -0.44 5.36
CA ILE A 71 0.31 0.64 4.64
C ILE A 71 0.43 0.43 3.13
N LEU A 72 1.65 0.20 2.61
CA LEU A 72 1.89 -0.03 1.17
C LEU A 72 1.22 -1.32 0.65
N HIS A 73 1.05 -2.32 1.50
CA HIS A 73 0.36 -3.57 1.19
C HIS A 73 -1.15 -3.57 1.52
N HIS A 74 -1.74 -2.40 1.79
CA HIS A 74 -3.18 -2.21 1.98
C HIS A 74 -3.76 -3.06 3.11
N ARG A 75 -3.01 -3.24 4.21
CA ARG A 75 -3.51 -3.88 5.44
C ARG A 75 -4.41 -2.92 6.22
N ILE A 76 -5.51 -2.47 5.58
CA ILE A 76 -6.38 -1.39 6.04
C ILE A 76 -7.03 -1.63 7.42
N LYS A 77 -7.16 -2.90 7.84
CA LYS A 77 -7.73 -3.26 9.16
C LYS A 77 -6.77 -2.99 10.33
N GLU A 78 -5.49 -2.76 10.04
CA GLU A 78 -4.47 -2.52 11.07
C GLU A 78 -4.28 -1.04 11.41
N PHE A 79 -4.96 -0.13 10.70
CA PHE A 79 -4.82 1.31 10.90
C PHE A 79 -6.20 1.96 11.00
N SER A 80 -6.35 2.88 11.96
CA SER A 80 -7.51 3.77 12.00
C SER A 80 -7.46 4.76 10.85
N THR A 81 -8.63 5.27 10.46
CA THR A 81 -8.76 6.27 9.41
C THR A 81 -7.98 7.54 9.76
N ASP A 82 -8.15 8.03 11.00
CA ASP A 82 -7.49 9.24 11.51
C ASP A 82 -5.96 9.12 11.45
N ARG A 83 -5.44 7.93 11.77
CA ARG A 83 -3.99 7.67 11.71
C ARG A 83 -3.47 7.77 10.27
N LEU A 84 -4.19 7.21 9.30
CA LEU A 84 -3.79 7.28 7.90
C LEU A 84 -3.85 8.73 7.39
N ILE A 85 -4.87 9.50 7.77
CA ILE A 85 -5.01 10.91 7.42
C ILE A 85 -3.84 11.72 8.00
N ASN A 86 -3.59 11.60 9.31
CA ASN A 86 -2.52 12.34 9.98
C ASN A 86 -1.14 12.05 9.39
N LEU A 87 -0.88 10.80 8.99
CA LEU A 87 0.34 10.44 8.29
C LEU A 87 0.38 11.04 6.89
N TYR A 88 -0.73 11.02 6.15
CA TYR A 88 -0.74 11.50 4.77
C TYR A 88 -0.57 13.03 4.68
N VAL A 89 -1.16 13.78 5.62
CA VAL A 89 -1.03 15.25 5.70
C VAL A 89 0.43 15.69 5.92
N LYS A 90 1.27 14.85 6.56
CA LYS A 90 2.71 15.14 6.67
C LYS A 90 3.43 15.13 5.31
N ILE A 91 2.90 14.39 4.33
CA ILE A 91 3.46 14.27 2.99
C ILE A 91 2.88 15.33 2.06
N ASP A 92 1.56 15.47 2.09
CA ASP A 92 0.82 16.42 1.26
C ASP A 92 -0.10 17.27 2.15
N PRO A 93 0.40 18.41 2.67
CA PRO A 93 -0.34 19.26 3.61
C PRO A 93 -1.60 19.89 2.98
N ASN A 94 -1.64 20.02 1.66
CA ASN A 94 -2.73 20.66 0.93
C ASN A 94 -3.74 19.65 0.38
N VAL A 95 -3.64 18.38 0.79
CA VAL A 95 -4.54 17.33 0.31
C VAL A 95 -5.99 17.63 0.69
N GLU A 96 -6.85 17.73 -0.31
CA GLU A 96 -8.29 17.66 -0.11
C GLU A 96 -8.72 16.19 0.06
N ILE A 97 -9.37 15.92 1.19
CA ILE A 97 -9.85 14.60 1.56
C ILE A 97 -11.36 14.56 1.38
N ASN A 98 -11.78 14.13 0.19
CA ASN A 98 -13.19 13.95 -0.12
C ASN A 98 -13.64 12.56 0.32
N VAL A 99 -14.67 12.51 1.18
CA VAL A 99 -15.35 11.28 1.56
C VAL A 99 -16.60 11.20 0.69
N ALA A 100 -16.57 10.29 -0.29
CA ALA A 100 -17.69 10.04 -1.20
C ALA A 100 -18.76 9.14 -0.56
#